data_AF-A0A2D7KP12-F1
#
_entry.id   AF-A0A2D7KP12-F1
#
_cell.length_a   1.000
_cell.length_b   1.000
_cell.length_c   1.000
_cell.angle_alpha   90.00
_cell.angle_beta   90.00
_cell.angle_gamma   90.00
#
_symmetry.space_group_name_H-M   'P 1'
#
loop_
_entity.id
_entity.type
_entity.pdbx_description
1 polymer ?
#
loop_
_entity_poly.entity_id
_entity_poly.type
_entity_poly.pdbx_seq_one_letter_code
_entity_poly.pdbx_strand_id
1 'polypeptide(L)' 'DWLWMLDKDILVNRSYIKKFGVKMAEVTLFFQKGSN' A
#
# COMPACT_ATOMS: atom_id res chain seq x y z
N ASP A 1 -4.54 -4.33 6.91
CA ASP A 1 -4.49 -3.36 5.80
C ASP A 1 -5.10 -3.97 4.55
N TRP A 2 -5.40 -3.18 3.52
CA TRP A 2 -6.18 -3.59 2.35
C TRP A 2 -5.39 -3.34 1.06
N LEU A 3 -5.46 -4.30 0.14
CA LEU A 3 -4.74 -4.32 -1.13
C LEU A 3 -5.75 -4.46 -2.26
N TRP A 4 -5.55 -3.73 -3.35
CA TRP A 4 -6.41 -3.78 -4.51
C TRP A 4 -5.63 -3.60 -5.80
N MET A 5 -6.17 -4.20 -6.85
CA MET A 5 -5.69 -4.02 -8.20
C MET A 5 -6.44 -2.85 -8.84
N LEU A 6 -5.71 -1.75 -9.10
CA LEU A 6 -6.27 -0.58 -9.77
C LEU A 6 -6.32 -0.80 -11.28
N ASP A 7 -5.29 -1.45 -11.81
CA ASP A 7 -5.17 -1.91 -13.19
C ASP A 7 -4.35 -3.20 -13.22
N LYS A 8 -4.29 -3.90 -14.36
CA LYS A 8 -3.58 -5.18 -14.54
C LYS A 8 -2.12 -5.14 -14.08
N ASP A 9 -1.49 -3.98 -14.14
CA ASP A 9 -0.08 -3.81 -13.79
C ASP A 9 0.14 -2.91 -12.55
N ILE A 10 -0.93 -2.39 -11.93
CA ILE A 10 -0.85 -1.47 -10.79
C ILE A 10 -1.60 -2.05 -9.58
N LEU A 11 -0.85 -2.30 -8.51
CA LEU A 11 -1.38 -2.68 -7.21
C LEU A 11 -1.29 -1.50 -6.24
N VAL A 12 -2.35 -1.28 -5.48
CA VAL A 12 -2.44 -0.24 -4.46
C VAL A 12 -2.62 -0.92 -3.11
N ASN A 13 -1.87 -0.47 -2.11
CA ASN A 13 -2.04 -0.86 -0.73
C ASN A 13 -2.33 0.37 0.13
N ARG A 14 -3.34 0.28 1.00
CA ARG A 14 -3.59 1.30 2.01
C ARG A 14 -3.40 0.69 3.38
N SER A 15 -2.39 1.21 4.08
CA SER A 15 -1.87 0.66 5.32
C SER A 15 -1.71 1.72 6.42
N TYR A 16 -1.52 1.26 7.66
CA TYR A 16 -1.24 2.11 8.81
C TYR A 16 0.15 1.84 9.40
N ILE A 17 0.91 2.90 9.67
CA ILE A 17 2.13 2.80 10.46
C ILE A 17 1.77 2.89 11.95
N LYS A 18 2.22 1.89 12.71
CA LYS A 18 2.10 1.87 14.17
C LYS A 18 3.48 1.99 14.83
N LYS A 19 3.56 2.76 15.91
CA LYS A 19 4.74 2.83 16.78
C LYS A 19 4.28 2.75 18.24
N PHE A 20 4.90 1.88 19.03
CA PHE A 20 4.49 1.58 20.42
C PHE A 20 3.00 1.21 20.56
N GLY A 21 2.45 0.47 19.58
CA GLY A 21 1.04 0.06 19.56
C GLY A 21 0.05 1.15 19.12
N VAL A 22 0.50 2.40 18.99
CA VAL A 22 -0.34 3.54 18.58
C VAL A 22 -0.20 3.79 17.07
N LYS A 23 -1.33 4.04 16.40
CA LYS A 23 -1.36 4.46 14.99
C LYS A 23 -0.78 5.87 14.87
N MET A 24 0.30 6.01 14.12
CA MET A 24 0.98 7.29 13.92
C MET A 24 0.61 7.92 12.57
N ALA A 25 0.53 7.10 11.52
CA ALA A 25 0.27 7.58 10.17
C ALA A 25 -0.51 6.56 9.34
N GLU A 26 -1.10 7.05 8.26
CA GLU A 26 -1.67 6.25 7.19
C GLU A 26 -0.78 6.40 5.95
N VAL A 27 -0.57 5.31 5.23
CA VAL A 27 0.30 5.24 4.06
C VAL A 27 -0.45 4.56 2.94
N THR A 28 -0.35 5.14 1.74
CA THR A 28 -0.79 4.51 0.51
C THR A 28 0.43 4.20 -0.36
N LEU A 29 0.63 2.93 -0.71
CA LEU A 29 1.74 2.47 -1.54
C LEU A 29 1.21 2.07 -2.91
N PHE A 30 1.91 2.49 -3.97
CA PHE A 30 1.64 2.12 -5.35
C PHE A 30 2.77 1.23 -5.86
N PHE A 31 2.43 0.06 -6.34
CA PHE A 31 3.35 -0.88 -6.97
C PHE A 31 3.02 -0.99 -8.45
N GLN A 32 4.02 -0.81 -9.29
CA GLN A 32 3.91 -1.02 -10.73
C GLN A 32 4.72 -2.24 -11.12
N LYS A 33 4.13 -3.13 -11.91
CA LYS A 33 4.84 -4.27 -12.49
C LYS A 33 5.96 -3.73 -13.39
N GLY A 34 7.21 -4.04 -13.05
CA GLY A 34 8.35 -3.66 -13.88
C GLY A 34 8.28 -4.34 -15.25
N SER A 35 8.64 -3.60 -16.30
CA SER A 35 8.84 -4.17 -17.63
C SER A 35 10.22 -4.83 -17.66
N ASN A 36 10.26 -6.14 -17.83
CA ASN A 36 11.47 -6.88 -18.21
C ASN A 36 11.43 -7.16 -19.70
#